data_AF-A0A1J4JUE8-F1
#
_entry.id   AF-A0A1J4JUE8-F1
#
_cell.length_a   1.000
_cell.length_b   1.000
_cell.length_c   1.000
_cell.angle_alpha   90.00
_cell.angle_beta   90.00
_cell.angle_gamma   90.00
#
_symmetry.space_group_name_H-M   'P 1'
#
loop_
_entity.id
_entity.type
_entity.pdbx_description
1 polymer ?
#
loop_
_entity_poly.entity_id
_entity_poly.type
_entity_poly.pdbx_seq_one_letter_code
_entity_poly.pdbx_strand_id
1 'polypeptide(L)'
;MLVQRNLFSKEAEEPIPQNYFNLLDNHLQTIQPTEKPFSPNMLPASSVYDGYKWDQSENEIIITFASKVPIDESSIVIDETSITSPFLNGNFFDKVENPDISIEEQNVKITLTVSKYFPILIKSGENMDQYSLFFLAAFSNKVGQIECFEKLLLKASMMNSTMAMSTLAVHYYQQEQHEKAIYWFYQFGRESDEFFPFVTISEILMIINPSLHAHLVENILVTVANKYPTAFTMLAQLHLDTIPGFNSSKELAAQYLEFAVENFHDVNAQRVLAQLYILGKGVQKDHQRGVQLLLESGLSHAQIERLVYMLQNSKEKDEEKDADEGKEKEPIADVVADYAITAAVVAGMVAIGVFAYNFIKRRK
;
A
#
# COMPACT_ATOMS: atom_id res chain seq x y z
N MET A 1 -12.81 13.62 -7.67
CA MET A 1 -11.38 13.93 -7.95
C MET A 1 -11.03 15.41 -7.76
N LEU A 2 -11.64 16.37 -8.48
CA LEU A 2 -11.27 17.80 -8.36
C LEU A 2 -11.48 18.37 -6.93
N VAL A 3 -12.57 17.99 -6.27
CA VAL A 3 -12.85 18.40 -4.88
C VAL A 3 -11.74 17.95 -3.93
N GLN A 4 -11.38 16.67 -3.97
CA GLN A 4 -10.32 16.10 -3.12
C GLN A 4 -8.95 16.75 -3.43
N ARG A 5 -8.62 16.97 -4.71
CA ARG A 5 -7.40 17.69 -5.09
C ARG A 5 -7.32 19.08 -4.46
N ASN A 6 -8.40 19.86 -4.55
CA ASN A 6 -8.43 21.22 -4.01
C ASN A 6 -8.34 21.21 -2.47
N LEU A 7 -9.02 20.26 -1.82
CA LEU A 7 -8.94 20.05 -0.37
C LEU A 7 -7.50 19.78 0.06
N PHE A 8 -6.87 18.74 -0.51
CA PHE A 8 -5.52 18.35 -0.12
C PHE A 8 -4.46 19.39 -0.47
N SER A 9 -4.62 20.11 -1.59
CA SER A 9 -3.70 21.20 -1.94
C SER A 9 -3.75 22.30 -0.87
N LYS A 10 -4.96 22.72 -0.49
CA LYS A 10 -5.14 23.72 0.58
C LYS A 10 -4.60 23.23 1.92
N GLU A 11 -4.91 22.00 2.31
CA GLU A 11 -4.42 21.43 3.58
C GLU A 11 -2.89 21.26 3.59
N ALA A 12 -2.27 20.97 2.45
CA ALA A 12 -0.81 20.83 2.36
C ALA A 12 -0.07 22.17 2.37
N GLU A 13 -0.71 23.27 1.97
CA GLU A 13 -0.14 24.63 2.06
C GLU A 13 -0.02 25.11 3.52
N GLU A 14 -0.91 24.66 4.40
CA GLU A 14 -0.85 25.02 5.81
C GLU A 14 0.46 24.53 6.45
N PRO A 15 1.15 25.36 7.25
CA PRO A 15 2.36 24.94 7.93
C PRO A 15 2.06 23.82 8.93
N ILE A 16 3.03 22.93 9.16
CA ILE A 16 2.91 21.96 10.26
C ILE A 16 2.95 22.75 11.57
N PRO A 17 1.93 22.60 12.44
CA PRO A 17 1.89 23.32 13.71
C PRO A 17 3.13 23.03 14.58
N GLN A 18 3.76 24.07 15.13
CA GLN A 18 4.98 23.93 15.95
C GLN A 18 4.78 23.02 17.18
N ASN A 19 3.56 22.99 17.75
CA ASN A 19 3.24 22.09 18.85
C ASN A 19 3.37 20.61 18.46
N TYR A 20 3.15 20.24 17.20
CA TYR A 20 3.38 18.87 16.73
C TYR A 20 4.87 18.51 16.81
N PHE A 21 5.76 19.38 16.32
CA PHE A 21 7.21 19.15 16.45
C PHE A 21 7.66 19.09 17.91
N ASN A 22 7.12 19.95 18.78
CA ASN A 22 7.46 19.94 20.20
C ASN A 22 7.03 18.62 20.88
N LEU A 23 5.85 18.09 20.54
CA LEU A 23 5.38 16.80 21.04
C LEU A 23 6.26 15.65 20.56
N LEU A 24 6.62 15.64 19.27
CA LEU A 24 7.51 14.62 18.72
C LEU A 24 8.90 14.69 19.33
N ASP A 25 9.48 15.88 19.51
CA ASP A 25 10.80 16.05 20.14
C ASP A 25 10.82 15.46 21.55
N ASN A 26 9.79 15.72 22.37
CA ASN A 26 9.66 15.11 23.70
C ASN A 26 9.71 13.57 23.65
N HIS A 27 9.06 12.96 22.67
CA HIS A 27 9.10 11.50 22.50
C HIS A 27 10.46 11.02 21.97
N LEU A 28 11.07 11.74 21.01
CA LEU A 28 12.38 11.38 20.45
C LEU A 28 13.48 11.36 21.53
N GLN A 29 13.45 12.30 22.49
CA GLN A 29 14.41 12.32 23.60
C GLN A 29 14.32 11.09 24.53
N THR A 30 13.24 10.30 24.46
CA THR A 30 13.07 9.09 25.28
C THR A 30 13.61 7.82 24.64
N ILE A 31 13.95 7.87 23.34
CA ILE A 31 14.43 6.71 22.58
C ILE A 31 15.84 6.35 23.03
N GLN A 32 16.04 5.06 23.33
CA GLN A 32 17.34 4.55 23.75
C GLN A 32 18.26 4.27 22.55
N PRO A 33 19.59 4.40 22.68
CA PRO A 33 20.55 4.07 21.62
C PRO A 33 20.48 2.65 21.07
N THR A 34 19.90 1.72 21.84
CA THR A 34 19.68 0.33 21.42
C THR A 34 18.50 0.16 20.46
N GLU A 35 17.60 1.14 20.36
CA GLU A 35 16.48 1.11 19.41
C GLU A 35 16.96 1.46 18.01
N LYS A 36 16.37 0.81 16.99
CA LYS A 36 16.68 1.13 15.59
C LYS A 36 16.23 2.54 15.24
N PRO A 37 17.04 3.32 14.49
CA PRO A 37 16.66 4.65 14.07
C PRO A 37 15.59 4.62 12.98
N PHE A 38 14.77 5.67 12.92
CA PHE A 38 13.86 5.97 11.81
C PHE A 38 14.68 6.45 10.62
N SER A 39 15.07 5.47 9.80
CA SER A 39 16.00 5.63 8.70
C SER A 39 15.58 4.72 7.54
N PRO A 40 16.14 4.91 6.35
CA PRO A 40 15.90 4.02 5.20
C PRO A 40 16.19 2.54 5.50
N ASN A 41 17.05 2.23 6.47
CA ASN A 41 17.35 0.86 6.89
C ASN A 41 16.14 0.14 7.53
N MET A 42 15.07 0.85 7.88
CA MET A 42 13.81 0.25 8.33
C MET A 42 12.97 -0.30 7.17
N LEU A 43 13.26 0.11 5.94
CA LEU A 43 12.50 -0.27 4.77
C LEU A 43 12.90 -1.68 4.30
N PRO A 44 11.97 -2.48 3.76
CA PRO A 44 12.30 -3.74 3.12
C PRO A 44 13.30 -3.54 1.98
N ALA A 45 14.16 -4.55 1.73
CA ALA A 45 15.12 -4.51 0.62
C ALA A 45 14.44 -4.36 -0.76
N SER A 46 13.17 -4.73 -0.88
CA SER A 46 12.34 -4.58 -2.08
C SER A 46 11.69 -3.18 -2.23
N SER A 47 11.99 -2.24 -1.34
CA SER A 47 11.44 -0.88 -1.41
C SER A 47 12.00 -0.13 -2.61
N VAL A 48 11.14 0.67 -3.25
CA VAL A 48 11.51 1.61 -4.33
C VAL A 48 12.19 2.89 -3.82
N TYR A 49 12.74 2.87 -2.60
CA TYR A 49 13.41 4.00 -1.97
C TYR A 49 14.70 4.37 -2.71
N ASP A 50 14.75 5.60 -3.23
CA ASP A 50 15.89 6.16 -3.96
C ASP A 50 16.43 7.46 -3.34
N GLY A 51 16.06 7.75 -2.08
CA GLY A 51 16.53 8.91 -1.34
C GLY A 51 17.92 8.73 -0.69
N TYR A 52 18.28 9.65 0.21
CA TYR A 52 19.52 9.59 0.97
C TYR A 52 19.53 8.40 1.94
N LYS A 53 20.70 7.80 2.18
CA LYS A 53 20.91 6.83 3.25
C LYS A 53 21.72 7.48 4.34
N TRP A 54 21.50 7.06 5.58
CA TRP A 54 22.35 7.49 6.68
C TRP A 54 22.51 6.38 7.69
N ASP A 55 23.65 6.39 8.37
CA ASP A 55 23.95 5.52 9.49
C ASP A 55 24.74 6.31 10.54
N GLN A 56 24.68 5.86 11.79
CA GLN A 56 25.46 6.42 12.87
C GLN A 56 26.36 5.34 13.49
N SER A 57 27.66 5.60 13.49
CA SER A 57 28.64 4.81 14.23
C SER A 57 29.29 5.69 15.29
N GLU A 58 29.04 5.36 16.56
CA GLU A 58 29.54 6.14 17.70
C GLU A 58 29.13 7.63 17.61
N ASN A 59 30.11 8.53 17.44
CA ASN A 59 29.94 9.98 17.34
C ASN A 59 29.94 10.47 15.89
N GLU A 60 29.85 9.59 14.90
CA GLU A 60 29.90 9.94 13.49
C GLU A 60 28.58 9.54 12.80
N ILE A 61 27.97 10.49 12.08
CA ILE A 61 26.88 10.22 11.15
C ILE A 61 27.42 10.32 9.74
N ILE A 62 27.17 9.29 8.94
CA ILE A 62 27.50 9.26 7.51
C ILE A 62 26.20 9.30 6.72
N ILE A 63 26.01 10.33 5.91
CA ILE A 63 24.89 10.46 4.97
C ILE A 63 25.44 10.21 3.56
N THR A 64 24.76 9.40 2.77
CA THR A 64 25.12 9.11 1.38
C THR A 64 23.92 9.34 0.47
N PHE A 65 24.15 9.86 -0.72
CA PHE A 65 23.11 10.05 -1.71
C PHE A 65 23.66 9.84 -3.12
N ALA A 66 23.03 8.96 -3.89
CA ALA A 66 23.37 8.72 -5.29
C ALA A 66 22.48 9.59 -6.18
N SER A 67 23.02 10.70 -6.65
CA SER A 67 22.23 11.64 -7.45
C SER A 67 22.07 11.19 -8.88
N LYS A 68 20.88 11.43 -9.45
CA LYS A 68 20.59 11.22 -10.88
C LYS A 68 21.09 12.39 -11.75
N VAL A 69 21.48 13.49 -11.12
CA VAL A 69 21.98 14.70 -11.77
C VAL A 69 23.23 15.22 -11.04
N PRO A 70 24.14 15.94 -11.71
CA PRO A 70 25.28 16.56 -11.04
C PRO A 70 24.83 17.45 -9.87
N ILE A 71 25.50 17.32 -8.72
CA ILE A 71 25.29 18.16 -7.54
C ILE A 71 26.54 19.02 -7.34
N ASP A 72 26.32 20.32 -7.15
CA ASP A 72 27.36 21.24 -6.73
C ASP A 72 27.48 21.21 -5.20
N GLU A 73 28.71 21.08 -4.69
CA GLU A 73 28.99 21.15 -3.26
C GLU A 73 28.48 22.45 -2.64
N SER A 74 28.53 23.57 -3.40
CA SER A 74 28.03 24.87 -2.93
C SER A 74 26.52 24.91 -2.69
N SER A 75 25.78 23.93 -3.24
CA SER A 75 24.34 23.78 -3.01
C SER A 75 23.99 23.05 -1.72
N ILE A 76 24.99 22.53 -1.00
CA ILE A 76 24.85 21.85 0.28
C ILE A 76 25.31 22.80 1.38
N VAL A 77 24.35 23.36 2.11
CA VAL A 77 24.61 24.26 3.23
C VAL A 77 24.26 23.54 4.52
N ILE A 78 25.23 23.39 5.40
CA ILE A 78 25.10 22.73 6.71
C ILE A 78 25.52 23.73 7.78
N ASP A 79 24.63 23.97 8.74
CA ASP A 79 24.95 24.66 9.98
C ASP A 79 24.87 23.69 11.17
N GLU A 80 25.07 24.20 12.39
CA GLU A 80 25.08 23.38 13.61
C GLU A 80 23.75 22.63 13.83
N THR A 81 22.64 23.10 13.28
CA THR A 81 21.28 22.63 13.58
C THR A 81 20.46 22.24 12.36
N SER A 82 20.91 22.57 11.15
CA SER A 82 20.14 22.39 9.93
C SER A 82 20.99 22.04 8.72
N ILE A 83 20.33 21.44 7.74
CA ILE A 83 20.86 21.19 6.41
C ILE A 83 19.88 21.68 5.36
N THR A 84 20.41 22.33 4.33
CA THR A 84 19.72 22.66 3.09
C THR A 84 20.53 22.09 1.94
N SER A 85 19.94 21.15 1.21
CA SER A 85 20.54 20.58 0.00
C SER A 85 19.46 20.19 -1.01
N PRO A 86 19.84 19.83 -2.26
CA PRO A 86 18.88 19.36 -3.26
C PRO A 86 18.14 18.05 -2.91
N PHE A 87 18.62 17.28 -1.93
CA PHE A 87 18.09 15.93 -1.62
C PHE A 87 17.74 15.69 -0.15
N LEU A 88 18.18 16.57 0.75
CA LEU A 88 17.98 16.48 2.19
C LEU A 88 17.82 17.90 2.76
N ASN A 89 16.70 18.15 3.43
CA ASN A 89 16.42 19.46 4.00
C ASN A 89 15.71 19.35 5.35
N GLY A 90 16.13 20.17 6.31
CA GLY A 90 15.46 20.37 7.59
C GLY A 90 16.42 20.55 8.76
N ASN A 91 15.86 20.55 9.96
CA ASN A 91 16.59 20.67 11.21
C ASN A 91 16.97 19.29 11.75
N PHE A 92 18.26 19.12 12.05
CA PHE A 92 18.79 17.90 12.65
C PHE A 92 18.15 17.60 14.00
N PHE A 93 18.17 16.32 14.39
CA PHE A 93 17.69 15.91 15.70
C PHE A 93 18.42 16.63 16.85
N ASP A 94 19.73 16.83 16.72
CA ASP A 94 20.52 17.67 17.61
C ASP A 94 21.67 18.35 16.88
N LYS A 95 22.54 19.02 17.62
CA LYS A 95 23.72 19.72 17.12
C LYS A 95 24.66 18.76 16.40
N VAL A 96 25.14 19.22 15.24
CA VAL A 96 26.16 18.55 14.43
C VAL A 96 27.39 19.46 14.33
N GLU A 97 28.56 18.85 14.21
CA GLU A 97 29.84 19.55 14.10
C GLU A 97 30.67 18.98 12.95
N ASN A 98 31.65 19.76 12.50
CA ASN A 98 32.65 19.37 11.50
C ASN A 98 32.06 18.71 10.24
N PRO A 99 31.13 19.37 9.53
CA PRO A 99 30.60 18.82 8.29
C PRO A 99 31.73 18.66 7.26
N ASP A 100 31.93 17.43 6.79
CA ASP A 100 32.83 17.09 5.69
C ASP A 100 32.00 16.57 4.51
N ILE A 101 32.14 17.21 3.35
CA ILE A 101 31.35 16.92 2.15
C ILE A 101 32.31 16.42 1.08
N SER A 102 31.99 15.26 0.51
CA SER A 102 32.71 14.69 -0.63
C SER A 102 31.71 14.31 -1.73
N ILE A 103 32.05 14.65 -2.97
CA ILE A 103 31.23 14.34 -4.14
C ILE A 103 32.12 13.60 -5.16
N GLU A 104 31.82 12.32 -5.37
CA GLU A 104 32.55 11.47 -6.32
C GLU A 104 31.54 10.83 -7.29
N GLU A 105 31.69 11.07 -8.59
CA GLU A 105 30.86 10.45 -9.63
C GLU A 105 29.34 10.55 -9.37
N GLN A 106 28.88 11.71 -8.88
CA GLN A 106 27.48 12.00 -8.48
C GLN A 106 27.00 11.32 -7.19
N ASN A 107 27.89 10.64 -6.47
CA ASN A 107 27.64 10.17 -5.12
C ASN A 107 28.09 11.25 -4.14
N VAL A 108 27.15 11.76 -3.36
CA VAL A 108 27.41 12.67 -2.26
C VAL A 108 27.61 11.84 -1.00
N LYS A 109 28.68 12.13 -0.26
CA LYS A 109 28.90 11.64 1.10
C LYS A 109 29.12 12.83 2.02
N ILE A 110 28.33 12.91 3.08
CA ILE A 110 28.44 13.91 4.14
C ILE A 110 28.77 13.17 5.43
N THR A 111 29.85 13.58 6.08
CA THR A 111 30.21 13.11 7.41
C THR A 111 29.96 14.21 8.43
N LEU A 112 29.30 13.88 9.53
CA LEU A 112 28.97 14.80 10.62
C LEU A 112 29.46 14.22 11.95
N THR A 113 30.03 15.06 12.81
CA THR A 113 30.32 14.71 14.20
C THR A 113 29.10 15.04 15.07
N VAL A 114 28.70 14.12 15.96
CA VAL A 114 27.57 14.30 16.87
C VAL A 114 27.91 13.87 18.30
N SER A 115 27.29 14.53 19.28
CA SER A 115 27.52 14.25 20.70
C SER A 115 26.62 13.16 21.29
N LYS A 116 25.59 12.72 20.55
CA LYS A 116 24.63 11.71 21.01
C LYS A 116 24.02 10.91 19.87
N TYR A 117 23.28 9.87 20.25
CA TYR A 117 22.50 9.04 19.34
C TYR A 117 21.36 9.82 18.68
N PHE A 118 21.22 9.67 17.37
CA PHE A 118 20.13 10.22 16.56
C PHE A 118 19.11 9.11 16.29
N PRO A 119 17.91 9.16 16.90
CA PRO A 119 16.84 8.24 16.55
C PRO A 119 16.17 8.56 15.22
N ILE A 120 16.39 9.77 14.70
CA ILE A 120 15.95 10.27 13.40
C ILE A 120 16.97 11.33 12.94
N LEU A 121 17.18 11.48 11.63
CA LEU A 121 18.11 12.47 11.12
C LEU A 121 17.55 13.90 11.22
N ILE A 122 16.34 14.11 10.69
CA ILE A 122 15.64 15.41 10.65
C ILE A 122 14.39 15.35 11.53
N LYS A 123 14.27 16.29 12.48
CA LYS A 123 13.14 16.32 13.44
C LYS A 123 12.11 17.42 13.21
N SER A 124 12.45 18.44 12.43
CA SER A 124 11.56 19.55 12.09
C SER A 124 12.12 20.35 10.91
N GLY A 125 11.42 21.40 10.48
CA GLY A 125 11.86 22.33 9.45
C GLY A 125 10.69 22.83 8.62
N GLU A 126 10.80 24.04 8.09
CA GLU A 126 9.76 24.61 7.21
C GLU A 126 9.77 23.95 5.83
N ASN A 127 10.97 23.63 5.32
CA ASN A 127 11.20 23.11 3.97
C ASN A 127 11.70 21.65 3.98
N MET A 128 11.21 20.83 4.91
CA MET A 128 11.63 19.42 5.01
C MET A 128 11.45 18.68 3.68
N ASP A 129 12.42 17.86 3.32
CA ASP A 129 12.28 17.00 2.13
C ASP A 129 11.24 15.89 2.36
N GLN A 130 10.78 15.30 1.25
CA GLN A 130 9.70 14.32 1.25
C GLN A 130 10.02 13.04 2.06
N TYR A 131 11.30 12.64 2.15
CA TYR A 131 11.70 11.44 2.89
C TYR A 131 11.83 11.75 4.38
N SER A 132 12.37 12.91 4.73
CA SER A 132 12.40 13.39 6.11
C SER A 132 10.99 13.53 6.69
N LEU A 133 10.05 14.08 5.92
CA LEU A 133 8.62 14.10 6.29
C LEU A 133 8.06 12.70 6.48
N PHE A 134 8.37 11.76 5.57
CA PHE A 134 7.90 10.38 5.64
C PHE A 134 8.42 9.63 6.88
N PHE A 135 9.72 9.72 7.20
CA PHE A 135 10.29 9.08 8.39
C PHE A 135 9.80 9.71 9.69
N LEU A 136 9.61 11.04 9.71
CA LEU A 136 9.00 11.71 10.86
C LEU A 136 7.53 11.30 11.02
N ALA A 137 6.80 11.09 9.93
CA ALA A 137 5.44 10.56 9.97
C ALA A 137 5.42 9.14 10.55
N ALA A 138 6.30 8.26 10.09
CA ALA A 138 6.43 6.90 10.63
C ALA A 138 6.68 6.91 12.15
N PHE A 139 7.52 7.84 12.62
CA PHE A 139 7.71 8.05 14.05
C PHE A 139 6.45 8.56 14.75
N SER A 140 5.80 9.58 14.19
CA SER A 140 4.53 10.14 14.70
C SER A 140 3.47 9.06 14.90
N ASN A 141 3.36 8.12 13.96
CA ASN A 141 2.47 6.96 14.08
C ASN A 141 2.89 6.01 15.21
N LYS A 142 4.19 5.69 15.36
CA LYS A 142 4.71 4.84 16.46
C LYS A 142 4.30 5.40 17.83
N VAL A 143 4.30 6.71 17.99
CA VAL A 143 3.95 7.40 19.25
C VAL A 143 2.47 7.77 19.37
N GLY A 144 1.63 7.36 18.41
CA GLY A 144 0.18 7.56 18.45
C GLY A 144 -0.30 8.99 18.13
N GLN A 145 0.56 9.83 17.55
CA GLN A 145 0.23 11.19 17.13
C GLN A 145 -0.36 11.17 15.70
N ILE A 146 -1.62 10.75 15.58
CA ILE A 146 -2.27 10.46 14.28
C ILE A 146 -2.48 11.73 13.43
N GLU A 147 -2.88 12.84 14.02
CA GLU A 147 -3.06 14.10 13.27
C GLU A 147 -1.75 14.59 12.65
N CYS A 148 -0.65 14.51 13.41
CA CYS A 148 0.67 14.87 12.92
C CYS A 148 1.15 13.89 11.84
N PHE A 149 0.89 12.59 12.03
CA PHE A 149 1.17 11.55 11.03
C PHE A 149 0.48 11.86 9.69
N GLU A 150 -0.82 12.16 9.71
CA GLU A 150 -1.57 12.51 8.50
C GLU A 150 -1.02 13.79 7.85
N LYS A 151 -0.76 14.85 8.62
CA LYS A 151 -0.27 16.13 8.09
C LYS A 151 1.12 16.01 7.44
N LEU A 152 2.01 15.22 8.06
CA LEU A 152 3.35 14.95 7.53
C LEU A 152 3.28 14.13 6.23
N LEU A 153 2.47 13.06 6.21
CA LEU A 153 2.27 12.25 5.00
C LEU A 153 1.62 13.05 3.87
N LEU A 154 0.65 13.91 4.19
CA LEU A 154 -0.01 14.76 3.21
C LEU A 154 1.01 15.67 2.51
N LYS A 155 1.86 16.36 3.28
CA LYS A 155 2.92 17.21 2.70
C LYS A 155 3.90 16.38 1.87
N ALA A 156 4.39 15.25 2.38
CA ALA A 156 5.29 14.37 1.62
C ALA A 156 4.65 13.87 0.31
N SER A 157 3.35 13.52 0.34
CA SER A 157 2.62 13.05 -0.83
C SER A 157 2.46 14.16 -1.88
N MET A 158 2.24 15.40 -1.46
CA MET A 158 2.19 16.56 -2.35
C MET A 158 3.55 16.92 -2.95
N MET A 159 4.64 16.38 -2.40
CA MET A 159 5.99 16.44 -2.97
C MET A 159 6.31 15.25 -3.89
N ASN A 160 5.30 14.48 -4.30
CA ASN A 160 5.41 13.28 -5.15
C ASN A 160 6.05 12.05 -4.49
N SER A 161 6.03 11.95 -3.15
CA SER A 161 6.48 10.74 -2.47
C SER A 161 5.47 9.61 -2.64
N THR A 162 5.80 8.65 -3.49
CA THR A 162 4.96 7.45 -3.74
C THR A 162 4.78 6.61 -2.47
N MET A 163 5.80 6.55 -1.60
CA MET A 163 5.67 5.90 -0.28
C MET A 163 4.67 6.62 0.62
N ALA A 164 4.68 7.95 0.62
CA ALA A 164 3.72 8.72 1.40
C ALA A 164 2.30 8.57 0.84
N MET A 165 2.13 8.63 -0.48
CA MET A 165 0.83 8.47 -1.13
C MET A 165 0.19 7.12 -0.81
N SER A 166 0.94 6.02 -0.98
CA SER A 166 0.45 4.67 -0.68
C SER A 166 0.13 4.50 0.80
N THR A 167 0.98 5.01 1.70
CA THR A 167 0.74 4.95 3.15
C THR A 167 -0.51 5.75 3.54
N LEU A 168 -0.69 6.94 2.98
CA LEU A 168 -1.84 7.81 3.24
C LEU A 168 -3.14 7.21 2.67
N ALA A 169 -3.07 6.58 1.49
CA ALA A 169 -4.20 5.87 0.89
C ALA A 169 -4.68 4.71 1.77
N VAL A 170 -3.75 3.87 2.26
CA VAL A 170 -4.06 2.75 3.16
C VAL A 170 -4.62 3.26 4.48
N HIS A 171 -4.04 4.33 5.04
CA HIS A 171 -4.54 4.95 6.26
C HIS A 171 -6.00 5.41 6.10
N TYR A 172 -6.32 6.15 5.03
CA TYR A 172 -7.71 6.57 4.79
C TYR A 172 -8.65 5.40 4.50
N TYR A 173 -8.17 4.35 3.83
CA TYR A 173 -8.96 3.14 3.60
C TYR A 173 -9.34 2.45 4.91
N GLN A 174 -8.39 2.31 5.85
CA GLN A 174 -8.62 1.74 7.18
C GLN A 174 -9.58 2.56 8.04
N GLN A 175 -9.67 3.87 7.79
CA GLN A 175 -10.61 4.77 8.46
C GLN A 175 -11.95 4.89 7.72
N GLU A 176 -12.21 4.04 6.73
CA GLU A 176 -13.42 4.06 5.89
C GLU A 176 -13.65 5.40 5.16
N GLN A 177 -12.59 6.22 5.02
CA GLN A 177 -12.60 7.47 4.27
C GLN A 177 -12.38 7.19 2.78
N HIS A 178 -13.32 6.45 2.19
CA HIS A 178 -13.19 5.85 0.85
C HIS A 178 -12.84 6.84 -0.26
N GLU A 179 -13.44 8.03 -0.30
CA GLU A 179 -13.13 9.03 -1.34
C GLU A 179 -11.68 9.53 -1.27
N LYS A 180 -11.16 9.70 -0.04
CA LYS A 180 -9.77 10.12 0.19
C LYS A 180 -8.80 9.00 -0.17
N ALA A 181 -9.15 7.76 0.18
CA ALA A 181 -8.39 6.57 -0.19
C ALA A 181 -8.30 6.42 -1.72
N ILE A 182 -9.43 6.52 -2.43
CA ILE A 182 -9.46 6.47 -3.90
C ILE A 182 -8.56 7.54 -4.51
N TYR A 183 -8.62 8.78 -3.99
CA TYR A 183 -7.77 9.85 -4.49
C TYR A 183 -6.28 9.51 -4.39
N TRP A 184 -5.82 9.07 -3.22
CA TRP A 184 -4.40 8.79 -3.00
C TRP A 184 -3.92 7.49 -3.66
N PHE A 185 -4.75 6.45 -3.74
CA PHE A 185 -4.44 5.27 -4.55
C PHE A 185 -4.30 5.64 -6.04
N TYR A 186 -5.15 6.55 -6.54
CA TYR A 186 -5.07 6.99 -7.92
C TYR A 186 -3.79 7.79 -8.19
N GLN A 187 -3.42 8.72 -7.30
CA GLN A 187 -2.15 9.46 -7.46
C GLN A 187 -0.97 8.50 -7.38
N PHE A 188 -0.96 7.59 -6.42
CA PHE A 188 0.09 6.60 -6.29
C PHE A 188 0.24 5.75 -7.56
N GLY A 189 -0.84 5.17 -8.10
CA GLY A 189 -0.78 4.36 -9.33
C GLY A 189 -0.31 5.15 -10.55
N ARG A 190 -0.63 6.45 -10.62
CA ARG A 190 -0.14 7.33 -11.70
C ARG A 190 1.35 7.65 -11.61
N GLU A 191 1.87 7.87 -10.40
CA GLU A 191 3.26 8.27 -10.21
C GLU A 191 4.22 7.08 -10.14
N SER A 192 3.74 5.89 -9.76
CA SER A 192 4.57 4.68 -9.60
C SER A 192 4.54 3.70 -10.78
N ASP A 193 3.63 3.87 -11.73
CA ASP A 193 3.31 2.86 -12.77
C ASP A 193 2.89 1.49 -12.19
N GLU A 194 2.44 1.47 -10.93
CA GLU A 194 1.90 0.29 -10.27
C GLU A 194 0.40 0.11 -10.58
N PHE A 195 -0.01 -1.14 -10.81
CA PHE A 195 -1.38 -1.45 -11.25
C PHE A 195 -2.32 -1.92 -10.15
N PHE A 196 -1.79 -2.48 -9.06
CA PHE A 196 -2.61 -2.91 -7.92
C PHE A 196 -3.52 -1.81 -7.34
N PRO A 197 -3.16 -0.49 -7.32
CA PRO A 197 -4.02 0.54 -6.76
C PRO A 197 -5.35 0.66 -7.50
N PHE A 198 -5.37 0.38 -8.80
CA PHE A 198 -6.60 0.41 -9.60
C PHE A 198 -7.54 -0.75 -9.27
N VAL A 199 -7.00 -1.90 -8.89
CA VAL A 199 -7.78 -3.01 -8.33
C VAL A 199 -8.36 -2.60 -6.97
N THR A 200 -7.55 -2.03 -6.08
CA THR A 200 -8.04 -1.54 -4.78
C THR A 200 -9.09 -0.43 -4.92
N ILE A 201 -8.91 0.51 -5.84
CA ILE A 201 -9.93 1.53 -6.16
C ILE A 201 -11.23 0.86 -6.61
N SER A 202 -11.13 -0.18 -7.44
CA SER A 202 -12.29 -0.93 -7.90
C SER A 202 -13.03 -1.58 -6.74
N GLU A 203 -12.31 -2.17 -5.77
CA GLU A 203 -12.91 -2.78 -4.58
C GLU A 203 -13.65 -1.73 -3.75
N ILE A 204 -13.02 -0.58 -3.52
CA ILE A 204 -13.62 0.53 -2.78
C ILE A 204 -14.88 1.05 -3.49
N LEU A 205 -14.86 1.19 -4.82
CA LEU A 205 -16.03 1.62 -5.59
C LEU A 205 -17.19 0.62 -5.46
N MET A 206 -16.89 -0.67 -5.46
CA MET A 206 -17.89 -1.71 -5.23
C MET A 206 -18.43 -1.68 -3.79
N ILE A 207 -17.65 -1.30 -2.79
CA ILE A 207 -18.13 -1.09 -1.41
C ILE A 207 -19.08 0.11 -1.33
N ILE A 208 -18.76 1.22 -2.00
CA ILE A 208 -19.55 2.45 -1.94
C ILE A 208 -20.94 2.26 -2.58
N ASN A 209 -20.97 1.81 -3.84
CA ASN A 209 -22.22 1.65 -4.58
C ASN A 209 -22.01 0.75 -5.82
N PRO A 210 -22.24 -0.57 -5.69
CA PRO A 210 -22.10 -1.52 -6.80
C PRO A 210 -22.88 -1.12 -8.05
N SER A 211 -24.16 -0.78 -7.88
CA SER A 211 -25.07 -0.48 -8.99
C SER A 211 -24.65 0.78 -9.77
N LEU A 212 -24.06 1.75 -9.08
CA LEU A 212 -23.57 2.98 -9.70
C LEU A 212 -22.21 2.78 -10.39
N HIS A 213 -21.34 1.93 -9.83
CA HIS A 213 -19.94 1.88 -10.21
C HIS A 213 -19.52 0.65 -11.01
N ALA A 214 -20.34 -0.40 -11.13
CA ALA A 214 -19.97 -1.65 -11.80
C ALA A 214 -19.40 -1.45 -13.22
N HIS A 215 -20.03 -0.62 -14.05
CA HIS A 215 -19.53 -0.31 -15.40
C HIS A 215 -18.17 0.41 -15.39
N LEU A 216 -17.94 1.30 -14.42
CA LEU A 216 -16.65 1.97 -14.27
C LEU A 216 -15.58 0.98 -13.80
N VAL A 217 -15.92 0.15 -12.82
CA VAL A 217 -15.05 -0.90 -12.28
C VAL A 217 -14.63 -1.88 -13.37
N GLU A 218 -15.58 -2.36 -14.19
CA GLU A 218 -15.27 -3.22 -15.32
C GLU A 218 -14.25 -2.57 -16.26
N ASN A 219 -14.48 -1.33 -16.66
CA ASN A 219 -13.58 -0.60 -17.55
C ASN A 219 -12.16 -0.42 -16.96
N ILE A 220 -12.06 -0.10 -15.67
CA ILE A 220 -10.77 0.01 -14.98
C ILE A 220 -10.06 -1.34 -15.01
N LEU A 221 -10.74 -2.42 -14.63
CA LEU A 221 -10.15 -3.75 -14.52
C LEU A 221 -9.71 -4.29 -15.88
N VAL A 222 -10.53 -4.15 -16.93
CA VAL A 222 -10.14 -4.54 -18.30
C VAL A 222 -8.87 -3.80 -18.75
N THR A 223 -8.72 -2.53 -18.38
CA THR A 223 -7.56 -1.71 -18.74
C THR A 223 -6.27 -2.20 -18.09
N VAL A 224 -6.35 -2.70 -16.84
CA VAL A 224 -5.15 -3.11 -16.08
C VAL A 224 -4.86 -4.61 -16.13
N ALA A 225 -5.82 -5.45 -16.53
CA ALA A 225 -5.71 -6.90 -16.39
C ALA A 225 -4.52 -7.54 -17.12
N ASN A 226 -4.13 -7.03 -18.28
CA ASN A 226 -2.96 -7.55 -19.00
C ASN A 226 -1.63 -7.27 -18.29
N LYS A 227 -1.58 -6.23 -17.45
CA LYS A 227 -0.39 -5.86 -16.66
C LYS A 227 -0.48 -6.39 -15.22
N TYR A 228 -1.69 -6.65 -14.74
CA TYR A 228 -1.96 -7.16 -13.40
C TYR A 228 -3.04 -8.26 -13.46
N PRO A 229 -2.64 -9.51 -13.77
CA PRO A 229 -3.57 -10.61 -14.09
C PRO A 229 -4.59 -10.93 -12.99
N THR A 230 -4.30 -10.60 -11.74
CA THR A 230 -5.26 -10.73 -10.63
C THR A 230 -6.56 -9.95 -10.89
N ALA A 231 -6.53 -8.88 -11.70
CA ALA A 231 -7.74 -8.16 -12.09
C ALA A 231 -8.74 -9.02 -12.89
N PHE A 232 -8.30 -10.08 -13.58
CA PHE A 232 -9.22 -11.03 -14.23
C PHE A 232 -10.08 -11.78 -13.21
N THR A 233 -9.52 -12.11 -12.03
CA THR A 233 -10.29 -12.74 -10.96
C THR A 233 -11.37 -11.79 -10.45
N MET A 234 -11.07 -10.50 -10.36
CA MET A 234 -12.05 -9.49 -9.94
C MET A 234 -13.10 -9.20 -11.02
N LEU A 235 -12.72 -9.20 -12.31
CA LEU A 235 -13.67 -9.14 -13.43
C LEU A 235 -14.64 -10.31 -13.39
N ALA A 236 -14.12 -11.52 -13.15
CA ALA A 236 -14.96 -12.69 -13.02
C ALA A 236 -15.93 -12.56 -11.84
N GLN A 237 -15.46 -12.09 -10.68
CA GLN A 237 -16.33 -11.85 -9.52
C GLN A 237 -17.44 -10.85 -9.83
N LEU A 238 -17.11 -9.71 -10.46
CA LEU A 238 -18.06 -8.69 -10.88
C LEU A 238 -19.19 -9.28 -11.76
N HIS A 239 -18.84 -10.22 -12.65
CA HIS A 239 -19.77 -10.89 -13.56
C HIS A 239 -20.51 -12.09 -12.97
N LEU A 240 -20.02 -12.66 -11.87
CA LEU A 240 -20.70 -13.70 -11.10
C LEU A 240 -21.75 -13.10 -10.15
N ASP A 241 -21.51 -11.90 -9.65
CA ASP A 241 -22.42 -11.19 -8.75
C ASP A 241 -23.66 -10.68 -9.48
N THR A 242 -24.80 -10.72 -8.80
CA THR A 242 -26.04 -10.13 -9.32
C THR A 242 -26.13 -8.68 -8.89
N ILE A 243 -25.72 -7.76 -9.77
CA ILE A 243 -25.66 -6.32 -9.48
C ILE A 243 -26.79 -5.60 -10.24
N PRO A 244 -27.71 -4.89 -9.55
CA PRO A 244 -28.79 -4.16 -10.21
C PRO A 244 -28.26 -3.14 -11.23
N GLY A 245 -28.77 -3.21 -12.47
CA GLY A 245 -28.37 -2.28 -13.55
C GLY A 245 -27.04 -2.61 -14.23
N PHE A 246 -26.42 -3.74 -13.90
CA PHE A 246 -25.22 -4.25 -14.54
C PHE A 246 -25.52 -5.59 -15.23
N ASN A 247 -24.91 -5.81 -16.40
CA ASN A 247 -25.17 -6.99 -17.23
C ASN A 247 -24.21 -8.13 -16.86
N SER A 248 -24.41 -8.71 -15.68
CA SER A 248 -23.61 -9.84 -15.21
C SER A 248 -23.75 -11.05 -16.15
N SER A 249 -22.62 -11.67 -16.54
CA SER A 249 -22.60 -12.90 -17.32
C SER A 249 -21.64 -13.93 -16.73
N LYS A 250 -22.18 -15.05 -16.26
CA LYS A 250 -21.37 -16.14 -15.70
C LYS A 250 -20.45 -16.76 -16.76
N GLU A 251 -20.89 -16.77 -18.01
CA GLU A 251 -20.10 -17.24 -19.15
C GLU A 251 -18.91 -16.32 -19.40
N LEU A 252 -19.12 -15.00 -19.35
CA LEU A 252 -18.03 -14.03 -19.48
C LEU A 252 -17.07 -14.10 -18.28
N ALA A 253 -17.58 -14.33 -17.06
CA ALA A 253 -16.73 -14.56 -15.90
C ALA A 253 -15.79 -15.76 -16.11
N ALA A 254 -16.32 -16.87 -16.64
CA ALA A 254 -15.51 -18.04 -16.98
C ALA A 254 -14.47 -17.73 -18.06
N GLN A 255 -14.82 -16.98 -19.10
CA GLN A 255 -13.88 -16.58 -20.16
C GLN A 255 -12.71 -15.74 -19.62
N TYR A 256 -12.97 -14.80 -18.71
CA TYR A 256 -11.89 -14.03 -18.08
C TYR A 256 -10.93 -14.92 -17.28
N LEU A 257 -11.47 -15.91 -16.55
CA LEU A 257 -10.65 -16.83 -15.77
C LEU A 257 -9.86 -17.80 -16.65
N GLU A 258 -10.48 -18.34 -17.70
CA GLU A 258 -9.80 -19.18 -18.69
C GLU A 258 -8.64 -18.41 -19.33
N PHE A 259 -8.89 -17.19 -19.78
CA PHE A 259 -7.84 -16.32 -20.32
C PHE A 259 -6.69 -16.11 -19.33
N ALA A 260 -7.01 -15.84 -18.05
CA ALA A 260 -6.00 -15.64 -17.01
C ALA A 260 -5.15 -16.89 -16.74
N VAL A 261 -5.78 -18.07 -16.71
CA VAL A 261 -5.11 -19.37 -16.51
C VAL A 261 -4.21 -19.72 -17.69
N GLU A 262 -4.70 -19.53 -18.91
CA GLU A 262 -3.99 -19.89 -20.14
C GLU A 262 -2.80 -18.98 -20.42
N ASN A 263 -2.94 -17.67 -20.19
CA ASN A 263 -1.94 -16.68 -20.59
C ASN A 263 -0.99 -16.26 -19.46
N PHE A 264 -1.42 -16.36 -18.19
CA PHE A 264 -0.64 -15.89 -17.05
C PHE A 264 -0.40 -16.95 -15.97
N HIS A 265 -1.01 -18.13 -16.10
CA HIS A 265 -0.95 -19.19 -15.09
C HIS A 265 -1.35 -18.68 -13.69
N ASP A 266 -2.34 -17.78 -13.63
CA ASP A 266 -2.79 -17.19 -12.37
C ASP A 266 -3.47 -18.27 -11.51
N VAL A 267 -2.83 -18.58 -10.38
CA VAL A 267 -3.26 -19.63 -9.43
C VAL A 267 -4.63 -19.30 -8.81
N ASN A 268 -4.94 -18.02 -8.61
CA ASN A 268 -6.24 -17.62 -8.07
C ASN A 268 -7.32 -17.81 -9.13
N ALA A 269 -7.07 -17.38 -10.36
CA ALA A 269 -8.00 -17.60 -11.47
C ALA A 269 -8.26 -19.09 -11.70
N GLN A 270 -7.21 -19.92 -11.60
CA GLN A 270 -7.32 -21.37 -11.71
C GLN A 270 -8.25 -21.98 -10.67
N ARG A 271 -8.12 -21.52 -9.42
CA ARG A 271 -8.98 -21.97 -8.31
C ARG A 271 -10.43 -21.55 -8.51
N VAL A 272 -10.69 -20.31 -8.92
CA VAL A 272 -12.06 -19.83 -9.15
C VAL A 272 -12.68 -20.55 -10.35
N LEU A 273 -11.93 -20.73 -11.44
CA LEU A 273 -12.39 -21.47 -12.62
C LEU A 273 -12.76 -22.91 -12.27
N ALA A 274 -11.95 -23.57 -11.45
CA ALA A 274 -12.25 -24.92 -10.97
C ALA A 274 -13.59 -25.00 -10.24
N GLN A 275 -13.91 -24.00 -9.41
CA GLN A 275 -15.20 -23.92 -8.71
C GLN A 275 -16.35 -23.75 -9.71
N LEU A 276 -16.17 -22.95 -10.76
CA LEU A 276 -17.17 -22.80 -11.83
C LEU A 276 -17.45 -24.13 -12.53
N TYR A 277 -16.40 -24.90 -12.87
CA TYR A 277 -16.54 -26.24 -13.45
C TYR A 277 -17.26 -27.24 -12.51
N ILE A 278 -16.93 -27.24 -11.22
CA ILE A 278 -17.58 -28.12 -10.23
C ILE A 278 -19.08 -27.80 -10.09
N LEU A 279 -19.42 -26.51 -10.07
CA LEU A 279 -20.79 -26.04 -9.87
C LEU A 279 -21.63 -26.02 -11.16
N GLY A 280 -20.98 -25.92 -12.32
CA GLY A 280 -21.62 -25.65 -13.61
C GLY A 280 -22.12 -24.21 -13.73
N LYS A 281 -21.40 -23.23 -13.17
CA LYS A 281 -21.77 -21.80 -13.22
C LYS A 281 -21.05 -21.13 -14.40
N GLY A 282 -21.80 -20.81 -15.47
CA GLY A 282 -21.23 -20.17 -16.67
C GLY A 282 -20.41 -21.08 -17.58
N VAL A 283 -20.23 -22.35 -17.18
CA VAL A 283 -19.55 -23.40 -17.94
C VAL A 283 -20.35 -24.70 -17.83
N GLN A 284 -20.11 -25.62 -18.76
CA GLN A 284 -20.62 -26.98 -18.63
C GLN A 284 -20.02 -27.62 -17.38
N LYS A 285 -20.88 -28.17 -16.52
CA LYS A 285 -20.44 -28.82 -15.29
C LYS A 285 -19.47 -29.96 -15.61
N ASP A 286 -18.26 -29.85 -15.10
CA ASP A 286 -17.22 -30.86 -15.23
C ASP A 286 -16.45 -30.99 -13.91
N HIS A 287 -16.89 -31.95 -13.10
CA HIS A 287 -16.29 -32.18 -11.79
C HIS A 287 -14.85 -32.66 -11.88
N GLN A 288 -14.51 -33.47 -12.90
CA GLN A 288 -13.16 -34.02 -13.05
C GLN A 288 -12.19 -32.90 -13.42
N ARG A 289 -12.57 -32.05 -14.37
CA ARG A 289 -11.76 -30.90 -14.77
C ARG A 289 -11.56 -29.92 -13.61
N GLY A 290 -12.60 -29.62 -12.84
CA GLY A 290 -12.48 -28.74 -11.67
C GLY A 290 -11.54 -29.31 -10.61
N VAL A 291 -11.66 -30.58 -10.25
CA VAL A 291 -10.72 -31.23 -9.30
C VAL A 291 -9.28 -31.20 -9.81
N GLN A 292 -9.08 -31.45 -11.11
CA GLN A 292 -7.77 -31.39 -11.74
C GLN A 292 -7.15 -29.98 -11.64
N LEU A 293 -7.91 -28.93 -11.97
CA LEU A 293 -7.45 -27.55 -11.87
C LEU A 293 -7.07 -27.17 -10.42
N LEU A 294 -7.81 -27.66 -9.42
CA LEU A 294 -7.46 -27.44 -8.01
C LEU A 294 -6.15 -28.13 -7.61
N LEU A 295 -5.91 -29.36 -8.08
CA LEU A 295 -4.64 -30.07 -7.87
C LEU A 295 -3.47 -29.31 -8.49
N GLU A 296 -3.64 -28.87 -9.74
CA GLU A 296 -2.64 -28.07 -10.47
C GLU A 296 -2.37 -26.72 -9.78
N SER A 297 -3.34 -26.14 -9.08
CA SER A 297 -3.17 -24.91 -8.27
C SER A 297 -2.39 -25.11 -6.95
N GLY A 298 -1.91 -26.33 -6.69
CA GLY A 298 -1.11 -26.69 -5.52
C GLY A 298 -1.90 -27.04 -4.26
N LEU A 299 -3.22 -27.25 -4.35
CA LEU A 299 -4.02 -27.70 -3.21
C LEU A 299 -3.81 -29.20 -2.96
N SER A 300 -3.75 -29.57 -1.68
CA SER A 300 -3.73 -30.97 -1.27
C SER A 300 -5.10 -31.64 -1.48
N HIS A 301 -5.10 -32.97 -1.65
CA HIS A 301 -6.33 -33.76 -1.79
C HIS A 301 -7.33 -33.47 -0.65
N ALA A 302 -6.87 -33.37 0.60
CA ALA A 302 -7.74 -33.05 1.74
C ALA A 302 -8.38 -31.65 1.65
N GLN A 303 -7.65 -30.65 1.14
CA GLN A 303 -8.21 -29.31 0.91
C GLN A 303 -9.25 -29.33 -0.21
N ILE A 304 -9.00 -30.09 -1.27
CA ILE A 304 -9.91 -30.23 -2.41
C ILE A 304 -11.20 -30.92 -1.99
N GLU A 305 -11.12 -32.05 -1.28
CA GLU A 305 -12.29 -32.76 -0.77
C GLU A 305 -13.17 -31.85 0.08
N ARG A 306 -12.54 -31.07 0.98
CA ARG A 306 -13.25 -30.08 1.80
C ARG A 306 -13.92 -29.00 0.96
N LEU A 307 -13.21 -28.44 -0.03
CA LEU A 307 -13.75 -27.39 -0.89
C LEU A 307 -14.94 -27.91 -1.73
N VAL A 308 -14.79 -29.07 -2.35
CA VAL A 308 -15.85 -29.72 -3.14
C VAL A 308 -17.08 -29.97 -2.29
N TYR A 309 -16.91 -30.51 -1.08
CA TYR A 309 -18.02 -30.72 -0.13
C TYR A 309 -18.73 -29.40 0.21
N MET A 310 -17.98 -28.34 0.51
CA MET A 310 -18.58 -27.02 0.80
C MET A 310 -19.38 -26.47 -0.39
N LEU A 311 -18.85 -26.56 -1.61
CA LEU A 311 -19.51 -26.06 -2.82
C LEU A 311 -20.79 -26.82 -3.15
N GLN A 312 -20.81 -28.13 -2.94
CA GLN A 312 -21.98 -28.96 -3.19
C GLN A 312 -23.11 -28.64 -2.19
N ASN A 313 -22.77 -28.47 -0.91
CA ASN A 313 -23.76 -28.14 0.13
C ASN A 313 -24.22 -26.68 0.08
N SER A 314 -23.41 -25.74 -0.42
CA SER A 314 -23.85 -24.35 -0.61
C SER A 314 -24.90 -24.24 -1.71
N LYS A 315 -24.79 -25.07 -2.76
CA LYS A 315 -25.74 -25.09 -3.87
C LYS A 315 -27.16 -25.50 -3.42
N GLU A 316 -27.25 -26.45 -2.49
CA GLU A 316 -28.55 -26.91 -1.95
C GLU A 316 -29.29 -25.80 -1.19
N LYS A 317 -28.57 -24.88 -0.53
CA LYS A 317 -29.16 -23.73 0.17
C LYS A 317 -29.59 -22.59 -0.76
N ASP A 318 -28.90 -22.39 -1.87
CA ASP A 318 -29.27 -21.39 -2.88
C ASP A 318 -30.51 -21.85 -3.66
N GLU A 319 -30.63 -23.15 -3.96
CA GLU A 319 -31.80 -23.73 -4.66
C GLU A 319 -33.08 -23.75 -3.79
N GLU A 320 -32.97 -23.80 -2.45
CA GLU A 320 -34.12 -23.62 -1.54
C GLU A 320 -34.55 -22.15 -1.35
N LYS A 321 -33.66 -21.18 -1.59
CA LYS A 321 -33.91 -19.74 -1.40
C LYS A 321 -34.42 -19.01 -2.64
N ASP A 322 -34.32 -19.60 -3.83
CA ASP A 322 -34.94 -19.05 -5.06
C ASP A 322 -36.50 -19.13 -5.03
N ALA A 323 -37.10 -19.55 -3.92
CA ALA A 323 -38.55 -19.52 -3.66
C ALA A 323 -39.01 -18.46 -2.62
N ASP A 324 -38.11 -17.72 -1.97
CA ASP A 324 -38.50 -16.67 -0.99
C ASP A 324 -37.50 -15.49 -1.04
N GLU A 325 -37.93 -14.37 -1.60
CA GLU A 325 -37.12 -13.17 -1.75
C GLU A 325 -36.78 -12.52 -0.40
N GLY A 326 -35.50 -12.15 -0.26
CA GLY A 326 -35.10 -11.03 0.58
C GLY A 326 -34.50 -11.36 1.93
N LYS A 327 -33.34 -12.05 1.96
CA LYS A 327 -32.32 -11.84 3.01
C LYS A 327 -30.91 -12.01 2.44
N GLU A 328 -30.01 -11.14 2.92
CA GLU A 328 -28.59 -11.00 2.56
C GLU A 328 -27.93 -12.34 2.20
N LYS A 329 -27.38 -12.39 0.98
CA LYS A 329 -26.56 -13.49 0.51
C LYS A 329 -25.18 -13.33 1.15
N GLU A 330 -24.75 -14.30 1.96
CA GLU A 330 -23.33 -14.45 2.30
C GLU A 330 -22.59 -14.69 0.98
N PRO A 331 -21.75 -13.76 0.50
CA PRO A 331 -21.13 -13.92 -0.80
C PRO A 331 -20.01 -14.95 -0.70
N ILE A 332 -19.76 -15.63 -1.83
CA ILE A 332 -18.56 -16.43 -2.10
C ILE A 332 -17.25 -15.64 -1.81
N ALA A 333 -17.37 -14.31 -1.65
CA ALA A 333 -16.36 -13.38 -1.15
C ALA A 333 -15.63 -13.84 0.13
N ASP A 334 -16.26 -14.55 1.07
CA ASP A 334 -15.57 -14.93 2.32
C ASP A 334 -14.45 -15.97 2.14
N VAL A 335 -14.43 -16.70 1.02
CA VAL A 335 -13.33 -17.64 0.67
C VAL A 335 -12.25 -16.95 -0.16
N VAL A 336 -12.57 -15.83 -0.82
CA VAL A 336 -11.66 -15.03 -1.65
C VAL A 336 -11.03 -13.88 -0.85
N ALA A 337 -11.66 -13.45 0.25
CA ALA A 337 -11.18 -12.40 1.14
C ALA A 337 -9.79 -12.70 1.73
N ASP A 338 -9.45 -13.97 1.97
CA ASP A 338 -8.11 -14.38 2.40
C ASP A 338 -7.01 -14.11 1.34
N TYR A 339 -7.37 -14.00 0.06
CA TYR A 339 -6.44 -13.83 -1.07
C TYR A 339 -6.28 -12.37 -1.52
N ALA A 340 -7.32 -11.53 -1.39
CA ALA A 340 -7.21 -10.08 -1.65
C ALA A 340 -6.29 -9.40 -0.61
N ILE A 341 -6.25 -9.92 0.61
CA ILE A 341 -5.34 -9.46 1.66
C ILE A 341 -3.87 -9.68 1.25
N THR A 342 -3.55 -10.68 0.43
CA THR A 342 -2.15 -10.97 0.05
C THR A 342 -1.56 -9.97 -0.94
N ALA A 343 -2.38 -9.37 -1.82
CA ALA A 343 -1.94 -8.30 -2.73
C ALA A 343 -1.71 -6.97 -1.98
N ALA A 344 -2.58 -6.64 -1.02
CA ALA A 344 -2.38 -5.51 -0.11
C ALA A 344 -1.17 -5.71 0.81
N VAL A 345 -0.77 -6.95 1.09
CA VAL A 345 0.44 -7.27 1.86
C VAL A 345 1.73 -7.01 1.08
N VAL A 346 1.74 -7.10 -0.26
CA VAL A 346 2.98 -6.89 -1.04
C VAL A 346 3.31 -5.40 -1.21
N ALA A 347 2.31 -4.55 -1.50
CA ALA A 347 2.51 -3.10 -1.52
C ALA A 347 2.52 -2.47 -0.12
N GLY A 348 1.78 -3.09 0.82
CA GLY A 348 1.73 -2.71 2.22
C GLY A 348 2.88 -3.24 3.06
N MET A 349 3.84 -4.01 2.54
CA MET A 349 4.95 -4.54 3.36
C MET A 349 5.89 -3.44 3.90
N VAL A 350 5.86 -2.24 3.30
CA VAL A 350 6.59 -1.07 3.83
C VAL A 350 5.90 -0.48 5.07
N ALA A 351 4.56 -0.51 5.14
CA ALA A 351 3.79 -0.02 6.29
C ALA A 351 3.52 -1.13 7.34
N ILE A 352 3.36 -2.38 6.89
CA ILE A 352 3.01 -3.54 7.71
C ILE A 352 4.21 -4.10 8.48
N GLY A 353 5.46 -3.90 8.02
CA GLY A 353 6.65 -4.30 8.78
C GLY A 353 6.71 -3.70 10.20
N VAL A 354 6.15 -2.50 10.37
CA VAL A 354 5.97 -1.85 11.68
C VAL A 354 4.60 -2.18 12.30
N PHE A 355 3.57 -2.39 11.48
CA PHE A 355 2.19 -2.66 11.92
C PHE A 355 1.99 -4.08 12.50
N ALA A 356 2.61 -5.12 11.92
CA ALA A 356 2.49 -6.50 12.39
C ALA A 356 3.21 -6.75 13.73
N TYR A 357 4.33 -6.05 13.97
CA TYR A 357 5.12 -6.20 15.19
C TYR A 357 4.39 -5.69 16.44
N ASN A 358 3.64 -4.58 16.33
CA ASN A 358 2.92 -4.00 17.47
C ASN A 358 1.55 -4.65 17.74
N PHE A 359 0.90 -5.24 16.72
CA PHE A 359 -0.38 -5.94 16.92
C PHE A 359 -0.19 -7.27 17.69
N ILE A 360 0.91 -7.99 17.48
CA ILE A 360 1.22 -9.23 18.19
C ILE A 360 1.60 -8.95 19.67
N LYS A 361 2.21 -7.81 19.97
CA LYS A 361 2.61 -7.42 21.33
C LYS A 361 1.46 -6.89 22.19
N ARG A 362 0.32 -6.50 21.59
CA ARG A 362 -0.89 -6.07 22.32
C ARG A 362 -1.85 -7.22 22.69
N ARG A 363 -1.56 -8.45 22.24
CA ARG A 363 -2.31 -9.69 22.58
C ARG A 363 -1.52 -10.67 23.46
N LYS A 364 -0.37 -10.26 23.98
CA LYS A 364 0.34 -10.88 25.10
C LYS A 364 0.49 -9.85 26.21
#